data_AF-A0A9P9G9Q7-F1
#
_entry.id   AF-A0A9P9G9Q7-F1
#
_cell.length_a   1.000
_cell.length_b   1.000
_cell.length_c   1.000
_cell.angle_alpha   90.00
_cell.angle_beta   90.00
_cell.angle_gamma   90.00
#
_symmetry.space_group_name_H-M   'P 1'
#
loop_
_entity.id
_entity.type
_entity.pdbx_description
1 polymer ?
#
loop_
_entity_poly.entity_id
_entity_poly.type
_entity_poly.pdbx_seq_one_letter_code
_entity_poly.pdbx_strand_id
1 'polypeptide(L)'
;MSHTNPGIPLLKDLTTENITENVVAINSDCQDPRTRFLFERLVHHLHDFAHSIDHPKPPTSTEGTVLGPFHAHGAENVASGDTIFHDPDGEPLLVVCTVRDSQGNPLEDVEVDIWETDSKGFYDVQYADREGFDNRAILHSDSEGNFDFKAIVPVPYPIPGDGPVGDLLKALNRHVYRPSHMHFKFKKAGYDPLITALYIRGDPYETSDAVFGVKESLIVDLGTVSEVSGFSERYGVPGTTKLLRYDFSLVSGAEVGALRHEKAVKSAIKLDNDVKVVDGTITY
;
A
#
# COMPACT_ATOMS: atom_id res chain seq x y z
N MET A 1 -43.28 18.85 21.92
CA MET A 1 -42.93 17.48 22.36
C MET A 1 -41.89 16.97 21.38
N SER A 2 -40.67 16.75 21.88
CA SER A 2 -39.53 16.28 21.10
C SER A 2 -39.71 14.78 20.82
N HIS A 3 -39.83 14.40 19.55
CA HIS A 3 -39.77 13.00 19.12
C HIS A 3 -38.29 12.59 19.07
N THR A 4 -37.74 12.13 20.19
CA THR A 4 -36.47 11.40 20.20
C THR A 4 -36.79 9.92 20.06
N ASN A 5 -36.43 9.35 18.90
CA ASN A 5 -36.56 7.93 18.63
C ASN A 5 -35.46 7.19 19.42
N PRO A 6 -35.79 6.28 20.36
CA PRO A 6 -34.85 5.78 21.38
C PRO A 6 -33.78 4.79 20.88
N GLY A 7 -33.46 4.79 19.58
CA GLY A 7 -32.41 3.95 18.98
C GLY A 7 -31.48 4.68 18.02
N ILE A 8 -31.63 5.99 17.82
CA ILE A 8 -30.74 6.75 16.93
C ILE A 8 -29.65 7.40 17.80
N PRO A 9 -28.35 7.05 17.61
CA PRO A 9 -27.25 7.71 18.30
C PRO A 9 -27.34 9.23 18.09
N LEU A 10 -26.96 9.99 19.12
CA LEU A 10 -26.91 11.46 19.06
C LEU A 10 -26.08 11.86 17.82
N LEU A 11 -26.70 12.53 16.85
CA LEU A 11 -26.02 13.05 15.66
C LEU A 11 -24.96 14.05 16.13
N LYS A 12 -23.71 13.59 16.21
CA LYS A 12 -22.54 14.46 16.38
C LYS A 12 -22.35 15.24 15.08
N ASP A 13 -21.76 16.43 15.17
CA ASP A 13 -21.25 17.12 13.98
C ASP A 13 -20.28 16.18 13.26
N LEU A 14 -20.62 15.81 12.02
CA LEU A 14 -19.86 14.84 11.24
C LEU A 14 -18.61 15.53 10.68
N THR A 15 -17.45 14.97 10.97
CA THR A 15 -16.16 15.38 10.40
C THR A 15 -15.50 14.21 9.68
N THR A 16 -14.48 14.48 8.88
CA THR A 16 -13.69 13.43 8.21
C THR A 16 -13.08 12.43 9.19
N GLU A 17 -12.81 12.85 10.43
CA GLU A 17 -12.21 12.00 11.46
C GLU A 17 -13.22 11.10 12.18
N ASN A 18 -14.51 11.47 12.21
CA ASN A 18 -15.53 10.77 13.02
C ASN A 18 -16.66 10.13 12.20
N ILE A 19 -16.72 10.38 10.89
CA ILE A 19 -17.83 9.94 10.04
C ILE A 19 -17.95 8.41 9.98
N THR A 20 -16.82 7.69 9.93
CA THR A 20 -16.81 6.22 9.86
C THR A 20 -17.41 5.59 11.11
N GLU A 21 -17.01 6.04 12.30
CA GLU A 21 -17.55 5.55 13.57
C GLU A 21 -19.06 5.81 13.68
N ASN A 22 -19.52 6.98 13.24
CA ASN A 22 -20.94 7.33 13.24
C ASN A 22 -21.75 6.47 12.25
N VAL A 23 -21.25 6.24 11.04
CA VAL A 23 -21.94 5.40 10.04
C VAL A 23 -22.01 3.95 10.51
N VAL A 24 -20.94 3.43 11.14
CA VAL A 24 -20.95 2.10 11.78
C VAL A 24 -22.02 2.05 12.87
N ALA A 25 -22.06 3.03 13.77
CA ALA A 25 -23.02 3.06 14.86
C ALA A 25 -24.49 3.10 14.38
N ILE A 26 -24.76 3.74 13.24
CA ILE A 26 -26.11 3.86 12.69
C ILE A 26 -26.51 2.62 11.86
N ASN A 27 -25.59 2.06 11.08
CA ASN A 27 -25.92 1.08 10.03
C ASN A 27 -25.62 -0.37 10.43
N SER A 28 -24.94 -0.60 11.56
CA SER A 28 -24.59 -1.94 12.02
C SER A 28 -25.46 -2.43 13.20
N ASP A 29 -26.53 -1.71 13.55
CA ASP A 29 -27.47 -2.12 14.61
C ASP A 29 -28.40 -3.25 14.13
N CYS A 30 -27.86 -4.47 14.12
CA CYS A 30 -28.60 -5.68 13.80
C CYS A 30 -28.32 -6.77 14.86
N GLN A 31 -29.33 -7.62 15.09
CA GLN A 31 -29.29 -8.63 16.17
C GLN A 31 -28.31 -9.76 15.89
N ASP A 32 -28.08 -10.11 14.62
CA ASP A 32 -27.18 -11.20 14.24
C ASP A 32 -25.71 -10.74 14.30
N PRO A 33 -24.86 -11.36 15.13
CA PRO A 33 -23.47 -10.95 15.30
C PRO A 33 -22.63 -11.04 14.01
N ARG A 34 -22.95 -11.98 13.11
CA ARG A 34 -22.22 -12.18 11.86
C ARG A 34 -22.59 -11.09 10.85
N THR A 35 -23.87 -10.78 10.71
CA THR A 35 -24.35 -9.67 9.88
C THR A 35 -23.79 -8.34 10.37
N ARG A 36 -23.75 -8.11 11.69
CA ARG A 36 -23.15 -6.90 12.26
C ARG A 36 -21.68 -6.77 11.89
N PHE A 37 -20.91 -7.84 12.06
CA PHE A 37 -19.50 -7.86 11.66
C PHE A 37 -19.32 -7.54 10.17
N LEU A 38 -20.15 -8.13 9.30
CA LEU A 38 -20.08 -7.87 7.86
C LEU A 38 -20.37 -6.41 7.51
N PHE A 39 -21.39 -5.79 8.11
CA PHE A 39 -21.70 -4.37 7.87
C PHE A 39 -20.63 -3.43 8.43
N GLU A 40 -20.11 -3.71 9.63
CA GLU A 40 -18.98 -2.97 10.19
C GLU A 40 -17.79 -3.00 9.21
N ARG A 41 -17.39 -4.18 8.75
CA ARG A 41 -16.28 -4.32 7.79
C ARG A 41 -16.58 -3.67 6.46
N LEU A 42 -17.80 -3.78 5.93
CA LEU A 42 -18.19 -3.15 4.68
C LEU A 42 -18.11 -1.62 4.76
N VAL A 43 -18.66 -1.02 5.82
CA VAL A 43 -18.61 0.43 6.03
C VAL A 43 -17.17 0.90 6.15
N HIS A 44 -16.35 0.22 6.96
CA HIS A 44 -14.92 0.53 7.08
C HIS A 44 -14.23 0.46 5.71
N HIS A 45 -14.37 -0.64 4.98
CA HIS A 45 -13.68 -0.80 3.69
C HIS A 45 -14.19 0.17 2.61
N LEU A 46 -15.47 0.52 2.59
CA LEU A 46 -15.99 1.53 1.67
C LEU A 46 -15.48 2.93 2.00
N HIS A 47 -15.40 3.28 3.29
CA HIS A 47 -14.85 4.56 3.72
C HIS A 47 -13.34 4.61 3.49
N ASP A 48 -12.60 3.54 3.76
CA ASP A 48 -11.18 3.44 3.45
C ASP A 48 -10.95 3.54 1.94
N PHE A 49 -11.82 2.92 1.13
CA PHE A 49 -11.78 3.05 -0.33
C PHE A 49 -12.04 4.50 -0.76
N ALA A 50 -13.08 5.15 -0.24
CA ALA A 50 -13.37 6.55 -0.52
C ALA A 50 -12.24 7.48 -0.08
N HIS A 51 -11.68 7.25 1.11
CA HIS A 51 -10.48 7.93 1.58
C HIS A 51 -9.29 7.66 0.67
N SER A 52 -9.07 6.43 0.19
CA SER A 52 -7.96 6.13 -0.71
C SER A 52 -8.08 6.82 -2.08
N ILE A 53 -9.32 7.04 -2.54
CA ILE A 53 -9.60 7.80 -3.76
C ILE A 53 -9.37 9.30 -3.51
N ASP A 54 -9.78 9.80 -2.35
CA ASP A 54 -9.73 11.23 -2.03
C ASP A 54 -8.51 11.64 -1.19
N HIS A 55 -7.60 10.72 -0.87
CA HIS A 55 -6.35 10.99 -0.14
C HIS A 55 -5.39 11.67 -1.09
N PRO A 56 -5.32 13.00 -1.07
CA PRO A 56 -4.67 13.70 -2.14
C PRO A 56 -3.17 13.59 -1.92
N LYS A 57 -2.50 12.93 -2.85
CA LYS A 57 -1.05 12.98 -2.94
C LYS A 57 -0.67 13.94 -4.07
N PRO A 58 0.33 14.81 -3.87
CA PRO A 58 0.86 15.61 -4.98
C PRO A 58 1.39 14.67 -6.07
N PRO A 59 1.39 15.09 -7.35
CA PRO A 59 1.80 14.23 -8.47
C PRO A 59 3.23 13.69 -8.38
N THR A 60 4.07 14.32 -7.57
CA THR A 60 5.46 13.91 -7.34
C THR A 60 5.59 12.76 -6.35
N SER A 61 4.56 12.46 -5.55
CA SER A 61 4.57 11.35 -4.60
C SER A 61 4.44 10.02 -5.30
N THR A 62 5.15 8.99 -4.81
CA THR A 62 4.84 7.63 -5.20
C THR A 62 3.41 7.28 -4.81
N GLU A 63 2.68 6.65 -5.73
CA GLU A 63 1.31 6.24 -5.50
C GLU A 63 1.24 5.11 -4.47
N GLY A 64 0.21 5.18 -3.61
CA GLY A 64 -0.13 4.07 -2.74
C GLY A 64 -0.98 3.03 -3.46
N THR A 65 -0.94 1.78 -2.97
CA THR A 65 -1.84 0.71 -3.36
C THR A 65 -2.22 -0.16 -2.15
N VAL A 66 -3.02 -1.19 -2.36
CA VAL A 66 -3.58 -2.06 -1.32
C VAL A 66 -2.48 -2.75 -0.50
N LEU A 67 -2.65 -2.76 0.83
CA LEU A 67 -1.74 -3.46 1.76
C LEU A 67 -1.77 -4.98 1.55
N GLY A 68 -2.94 -5.54 1.23
CA GLY A 68 -3.15 -6.98 1.21
C GLY A 68 -3.20 -7.59 2.62
N PRO A 69 -3.59 -8.87 2.75
CA PRO A 69 -3.85 -9.51 4.04
C PRO A 69 -2.61 -10.16 4.67
N PHE A 70 -1.46 -10.16 4.00
CA PHE A 70 -0.27 -10.95 4.39
C PHE A 70 0.87 -10.11 4.97
N HIS A 71 0.61 -8.82 5.24
CA HIS A 71 1.48 -8.04 6.10
C HIS A 71 1.47 -8.63 7.51
N ALA A 72 2.64 -8.82 8.11
CA ALA A 72 2.80 -9.41 9.42
C ALA A 72 3.74 -8.57 10.29
N HIS A 73 3.35 -8.36 11.54
CA HIS A 73 4.21 -7.74 12.53
C HIS A 73 5.25 -8.76 13.00
N GLY A 74 6.54 -8.42 12.88
CA GLY A 74 7.65 -9.26 13.36
C GLY A 74 8.76 -9.52 12.36
N ALA A 75 8.70 -8.95 11.14
CA ALA A 75 9.81 -8.99 10.21
C ALA A 75 11.13 -8.54 10.85
N GLU A 76 12.21 -9.22 10.52
CA GLU A 76 13.53 -8.95 11.08
C GLU A 76 14.13 -7.67 10.49
N ASN A 77 14.90 -6.94 11.29
CA ASN A 77 15.70 -5.85 10.77
C ASN A 77 16.93 -6.44 10.09
N VAL A 78 17.17 -6.07 8.83
CA VAL A 78 18.33 -6.51 8.05
C VAL A 78 19.19 -5.32 7.64
N ALA A 79 20.48 -5.55 7.39
CA ALA A 79 21.36 -4.51 6.89
C ALA A 79 21.19 -4.34 5.38
N SER A 80 21.61 -3.18 4.86
CA SER A 80 21.65 -2.95 3.42
C SER A 80 22.52 -4.01 2.74
N GLY A 81 21.97 -4.63 1.70
CA GLY A 81 22.63 -5.64 0.88
C GLY A 81 22.45 -7.06 1.39
N ASP A 82 21.77 -7.27 2.51
CA ASP A 82 21.46 -8.59 3.04
C ASP A 82 20.42 -9.32 2.18
N THR A 83 20.38 -10.64 2.33
CA THR A 83 19.42 -11.52 1.67
C THR A 83 18.18 -11.69 2.55
N ILE A 84 16.99 -11.55 1.96
CA ILE A 84 15.71 -11.65 2.67
C ILE A 84 14.92 -12.93 2.35
N PHE A 85 15.50 -13.82 1.53
CA PHE A 85 14.86 -15.07 1.07
C PHE A 85 15.74 -16.28 1.34
N HIS A 86 15.11 -17.44 1.55
CA HIS A 86 15.81 -18.74 1.68
C HIS A 86 15.33 -19.79 0.65
N ASP A 87 14.38 -19.43 -0.20
CA ASP A 87 13.83 -20.30 -1.24
C ASP A 87 14.89 -20.62 -2.33
N PRO A 88 15.34 -21.89 -2.46
CA PRO A 88 16.34 -22.27 -3.45
C PRO A 88 15.81 -22.29 -4.89
N ASP A 89 14.49 -22.31 -5.08
CA ASP A 89 13.85 -22.37 -6.39
C ASP A 89 13.54 -20.96 -6.95
N GLY A 90 13.69 -19.91 -6.14
CA GLY A 90 13.47 -18.53 -6.56
C GLY A 90 14.56 -17.98 -7.47
N GLU A 91 14.17 -17.29 -8.55
CA GLU A 91 15.12 -16.58 -9.41
C GLU A 91 15.71 -15.38 -8.65
N PRO A 92 17.04 -15.28 -8.45
CA PRO A 92 17.61 -14.20 -7.65
C PRO A 92 17.38 -12.81 -8.24
N LEU A 93 16.99 -11.88 -7.37
CA LEU A 93 16.77 -10.47 -7.67
C LEU A 93 17.60 -9.58 -6.74
N LEU A 94 18.33 -8.63 -7.30
CA LEU A 94 18.89 -7.51 -6.54
C LEU A 94 17.91 -6.33 -6.60
N VAL A 95 17.53 -5.79 -5.46
CA VAL A 95 16.68 -4.59 -5.35
C VAL A 95 17.55 -3.44 -4.87
N VAL A 96 17.59 -2.34 -5.63
CA VAL A 96 18.32 -1.12 -5.28
C VAL A 96 17.41 0.08 -5.46
N CYS A 97 16.98 0.69 -4.37
CA CYS A 97 16.00 1.76 -4.38
C CYS A 97 16.51 3.00 -3.65
N THR A 98 15.87 4.13 -3.95
CA THR A 98 16.06 5.37 -3.18
C THR A 98 14.73 5.87 -2.64
N VAL A 99 14.77 6.67 -1.58
CA VAL A 99 13.62 7.37 -1.02
C VAL A 99 13.94 8.84 -0.83
N ARG A 100 13.09 9.71 -1.39
CA ARG A 100 13.27 11.17 -1.43
C ARG A 100 12.00 11.88 -0.99
N ASP A 101 12.11 13.16 -0.65
CA ASP A 101 10.93 14.02 -0.47
C ASP A 101 10.35 14.50 -1.81
N SER A 102 9.30 15.31 -1.74
CA SER A 102 8.63 15.92 -2.89
C SER A 102 9.50 16.93 -3.67
N GLN A 103 10.62 17.36 -3.10
CA GLN A 103 11.60 18.29 -3.70
C GLN A 103 12.82 17.55 -4.25
N GLY A 104 12.89 16.23 -4.08
CA GLY A 104 14.00 15.38 -4.53
C GLY A 104 15.16 15.27 -3.53
N ASN A 105 15.03 15.80 -2.32
CA ASN A 105 16.05 15.65 -1.29
C ASN A 105 16.05 14.20 -0.76
N PRO A 106 17.22 13.59 -0.52
CA PRO A 106 17.29 12.25 0.05
C PRO A 106 16.69 12.22 1.47
N LEU A 107 16.04 11.10 1.81
CA LEU A 107 15.50 10.86 3.14
C LEU A 107 16.28 9.77 3.85
N GLU A 108 17.10 10.18 4.82
CA GLU A 108 17.80 9.28 5.75
C GLU A 108 16.82 8.66 6.75
N ASP A 109 17.11 7.44 7.22
CA ASP A 109 16.42 6.79 8.34
C ASP A 109 14.89 6.71 8.13
N VAL A 110 14.49 6.31 6.92
CA VAL A 110 13.12 5.90 6.61
C VAL A 110 13.03 4.40 6.90
N GLU A 111 12.12 3.99 7.78
CA GLU A 111 11.80 2.57 7.99
C GLU A 111 11.07 2.05 6.74
N VAL A 112 11.61 1.00 6.12
CA VAL A 112 11.09 0.35 4.92
C VAL A 112 10.78 -1.11 5.25
N ASP A 113 9.50 -1.43 5.39
CA ASP A 113 8.97 -2.76 5.63
C ASP A 113 8.56 -3.40 4.29
N ILE A 114 9.18 -4.54 3.97
CA ILE A 114 9.12 -5.22 2.67
C ILE A 114 8.58 -6.62 2.88
N TRP A 115 7.71 -7.07 1.98
CA TRP A 115 7.27 -8.47 1.94
C TRP A 115 6.84 -8.89 0.52
N GLU A 116 7.11 -10.14 0.19
CA GLU A 116 6.72 -10.78 -1.06
C GLU A 116 6.41 -12.27 -0.86
N THR A 117 5.98 -12.94 -1.91
CA THR A 117 5.78 -14.40 -1.91
C THR A 117 7.09 -15.14 -2.22
N ASP A 118 7.15 -16.40 -1.83
CA ASP A 118 8.14 -17.34 -2.35
C ASP A 118 7.93 -17.64 -3.86
N SER A 119 8.79 -18.49 -4.45
CA SER A 119 8.71 -18.89 -5.86
C SER A 119 7.43 -19.66 -6.23
N LYS A 120 6.67 -20.11 -5.23
CA LYS A 120 5.40 -20.85 -5.39
C LYS A 120 4.19 -19.94 -5.23
N GLY A 121 4.39 -18.66 -4.94
CA GLY A 121 3.31 -17.69 -4.77
C GLY A 121 2.68 -17.70 -3.39
N PHE A 122 3.38 -18.18 -2.35
CA PHE A 122 2.92 -18.15 -0.97
C PHE A 122 3.76 -17.20 -0.13
N TYR A 123 3.10 -16.40 0.70
CA TYR A 123 3.78 -15.70 1.79
C TYR A 123 4.14 -16.70 2.89
N ASP A 124 5.29 -16.51 3.53
CA ASP A 124 5.75 -17.27 4.70
C ASP A 124 4.65 -17.51 5.75
N VAL A 125 3.79 -16.52 5.99
CA VAL A 125 2.72 -16.59 7.00
C VAL A 125 1.59 -17.55 6.65
N GLN A 126 1.51 -18.01 5.40
CA GLN A 126 0.55 -19.00 4.95
C GLN A 126 0.99 -20.44 5.28
N TYR A 127 2.28 -20.66 5.56
CA TYR A 127 2.80 -21.95 6.00
C TYR A 127 2.57 -22.13 7.51
N ALA A 128 1.84 -23.19 7.87
CA ALA A 128 1.50 -23.49 9.26
C ALA A 128 2.71 -23.94 10.09
N ASP A 129 3.70 -24.53 9.43
CA ASP A 129 4.93 -25.11 9.96
C ASP A 129 6.15 -24.21 9.75
N ARG A 130 5.95 -22.91 9.49
CA ARG A 130 7.05 -21.96 9.32
C ARG A 130 7.96 -21.93 10.56
N GLU A 131 9.27 -21.98 10.33
CA GLU A 131 10.28 -21.92 11.39
C GLU A 131 10.75 -20.48 11.71
N GLY A 132 10.38 -19.53 10.84
CA GLY A 132 10.76 -18.12 10.96
C GLY A 132 10.01 -17.26 9.95
N PHE A 133 10.47 -16.02 9.80
CA PHE A 133 10.02 -15.13 8.74
C PHE A 133 10.90 -15.31 7.50
N ASP A 134 10.30 -15.26 6.31
CA ASP A 134 11.02 -15.39 5.04
C ASP A 134 10.38 -14.49 3.98
N ASN A 135 11.16 -14.06 2.98
CA ASN A 135 10.73 -13.12 1.94
C ASN A 135 10.14 -11.81 2.51
N ARG A 136 10.65 -11.37 3.66
CA ARG A 136 10.26 -10.11 4.31
C ARG A 136 11.40 -9.53 5.13
N ALA A 137 11.43 -8.21 5.25
CA ALA A 137 12.47 -7.51 5.99
C ALA A 137 12.04 -6.09 6.39
N ILE A 138 12.69 -5.56 7.42
CA ILE A 138 12.69 -4.13 7.74
C ILE A 138 14.10 -3.59 7.50
N LEU A 139 14.21 -2.54 6.68
CA LEU A 139 15.46 -1.80 6.45
C LEU A 139 15.28 -0.33 6.80
N HIS A 140 16.39 0.39 6.92
CA HIS A 140 16.40 1.85 7.02
C HIS A 140 17.24 2.44 5.89
N SER A 141 16.76 3.53 5.28
CA SER A 141 17.51 4.24 4.25
C SER A 141 18.76 4.94 4.81
N ASP A 142 19.84 4.96 4.01
CA ASP A 142 21.09 5.66 4.35
C ASP A 142 20.98 7.19 4.21
N SER A 143 22.08 7.90 4.49
CA SER A 143 22.13 9.37 4.42
C SER A 143 21.83 9.97 3.03
N GLU A 144 21.97 9.16 1.97
CA GLU A 144 21.65 9.52 0.59
C GLU A 144 20.27 8.99 0.16
N GLY A 145 19.50 8.44 1.10
CA GLY A 145 18.18 7.87 0.88
C GLY A 145 18.19 6.50 0.23
N ASN A 146 19.34 5.83 0.10
CA ASN A 146 19.42 4.51 -0.53
C ASN A 146 19.03 3.40 0.44
N PHE A 147 18.43 2.34 -0.10
CA PHE A 147 18.28 1.06 0.58
C PHE A 147 18.33 -0.06 -0.48
N ASP A 148 18.97 -1.17 -0.12
CA ASP A 148 19.14 -2.30 -1.03
C ASP A 148 19.11 -3.64 -0.29
N PHE A 149 18.72 -4.69 -1.00
CA PHE A 149 18.60 -6.05 -0.46
C PHE A 149 18.54 -7.07 -1.60
N LYS A 150 18.79 -8.34 -1.28
CA LYS A 150 18.69 -9.47 -2.21
C LYS A 150 17.40 -10.23 -1.93
N ALA A 151 16.61 -10.40 -2.97
CA ALA A 151 15.27 -10.97 -2.97
C ALA A 151 15.16 -12.02 -4.08
N ILE A 152 13.94 -12.46 -4.38
CA ILE A 152 13.66 -13.26 -5.58
C ILE A 152 12.80 -12.45 -6.55
N VAL A 153 12.75 -12.85 -7.81
CA VAL A 153 11.81 -12.27 -8.77
C VAL A 153 10.40 -12.66 -8.33
N PRO A 154 9.49 -11.70 -8.04
CA PRO A 154 8.13 -12.02 -7.64
C PRO A 154 7.43 -12.84 -8.73
N VAL A 155 6.52 -13.72 -8.31
CA VAL A 155 5.70 -14.55 -9.20
C VAL A 155 4.21 -14.20 -9.06
N PRO A 156 3.37 -14.43 -10.08
CA PRO A 156 1.94 -14.20 -9.94
C PRO A 156 1.32 -15.28 -9.06
N TYR A 157 0.35 -14.90 -8.24
CA TYR A 157 -0.29 -15.83 -7.31
C TYR A 157 -1.81 -15.61 -7.23
N PRO A 158 -2.59 -16.66 -6.95
CA PRO A 158 -4.02 -16.54 -6.74
C PRO A 158 -4.35 -16.01 -5.34
N ILE A 159 -5.32 -15.11 -5.21
CA ILE A 159 -6.00 -14.90 -3.93
C ILE A 159 -6.81 -16.16 -3.54
N PRO A 160 -7.13 -16.38 -2.25
CA PRO A 160 -7.99 -17.49 -1.84
C PRO A 160 -9.30 -17.54 -2.64
N GLY A 161 -9.47 -18.61 -3.41
CA GLY A 161 -10.56 -18.77 -4.38
C GLY A 161 -11.56 -19.87 -4.05
N ASP A 162 -11.39 -20.54 -2.91
CA ASP A 162 -12.22 -21.67 -2.43
C ASP A 162 -13.41 -21.22 -1.56
N GLY A 163 -13.62 -19.92 -1.42
CA GLY A 163 -14.72 -19.32 -0.66
C GLY A 163 -15.70 -18.50 -1.51
N PRO A 164 -16.67 -17.83 -0.86
CA PRO A 164 -17.71 -17.05 -1.55
C PRO A 164 -17.19 -15.97 -2.50
N VAL A 165 -16.00 -15.40 -2.22
CA VAL A 165 -15.34 -14.43 -3.12
C VAL A 165 -14.91 -15.11 -4.41
N GLY A 166 -14.36 -16.33 -4.33
CA GLY A 166 -14.02 -17.12 -5.50
C GLY A 166 -15.25 -17.50 -6.34
N ASP A 167 -16.34 -17.90 -5.69
CA ASP A 167 -17.62 -18.18 -6.36
C ASP A 167 -18.16 -16.95 -7.09
N LEU A 168 -18.09 -15.77 -6.46
CA LEU A 168 -18.49 -14.50 -7.05
C LEU A 168 -17.63 -14.16 -8.28
N LEU A 169 -16.29 -14.23 -8.15
CA LEU A 169 -15.38 -13.94 -9.26
C LEU A 169 -15.61 -14.89 -10.44
N LYS A 170 -15.83 -16.18 -10.16
CA LYS A 170 -16.17 -17.17 -11.18
C LYS A 170 -17.50 -16.85 -11.87
N ALA A 171 -18.53 -16.46 -11.13
CA ALA A 171 -19.82 -16.04 -11.68
C ALA A 171 -19.70 -14.79 -12.58
N LEU A 172 -18.75 -13.91 -12.29
CA LEU A 172 -18.42 -12.72 -13.09
C LEU A 172 -17.42 -13.01 -14.23
N ASN A 173 -17.05 -14.27 -14.47
CA ASN A 173 -16.03 -14.68 -15.44
C ASN A 173 -14.67 -13.98 -15.22
N ARG A 174 -14.28 -13.79 -13.95
CA ARG A 174 -13.00 -13.22 -13.52
C ARG A 174 -12.10 -14.30 -12.92
N HIS A 175 -10.78 -14.14 -13.07
CA HIS A 175 -9.79 -14.98 -12.39
C HIS A 175 -9.47 -14.46 -10.97
N VAL A 176 -8.75 -15.27 -10.20
CA VAL A 176 -8.31 -14.96 -8.82
C VAL A 176 -6.85 -14.49 -8.75
N TYR A 177 -6.13 -14.47 -9.86
CA TYR A 177 -4.71 -14.11 -9.87
C TYR A 177 -4.45 -12.62 -9.65
N ARG A 178 -3.38 -12.36 -8.92
CA ARG A 178 -2.67 -11.09 -8.84
C ARG A 178 -1.37 -11.20 -9.65
N PRO A 179 -0.94 -10.13 -10.33
CA PRO A 179 0.35 -10.11 -11.03
C PRO A 179 1.52 -10.20 -10.06
N SER A 180 2.70 -10.56 -10.55
CA SER A 180 3.96 -10.52 -9.82
C SER A 180 4.23 -9.15 -9.19
N HIS A 181 4.42 -9.08 -7.88
CA HIS A 181 4.71 -7.82 -7.19
C HIS A 181 5.45 -7.99 -5.86
N MET A 182 6.13 -6.93 -5.46
CA MET A 182 6.78 -6.78 -4.16
C MET A 182 6.15 -5.63 -3.40
N HIS A 183 5.83 -5.83 -2.13
CA HIS A 183 5.22 -4.78 -1.31
C HIS A 183 6.25 -3.95 -0.55
N PHE A 184 5.87 -2.70 -0.31
CA PHE A 184 6.65 -1.75 0.49
C PHE A 184 5.72 -0.97 1.41
N LYS A 185 6.16 -0.77 2.64
CA LYS A 185 5.53 0.12 3.61
C LYS A 185 6.61 1.02 4.21
N PHE A 186 6.46 2.32 3.96
CA PHE A 186 7.39 3.34 4.42
C PHE A 186 6.83 4.07 5.63
N LYS A 187 7.70 4.32 6.59
CA LYS A 187 7.38 5.09 7.80
C LYS A 187 8.54 5.99 8.18
N LYS A 188 8.23 7.29 8.32
CA LYS A 188 9.15 8.29 8.85
C LYS A 188 8.35 9.35 9.62
N ALA A 189 8.85 9.77 10.78
CA ALA A 189 8.21 10.83 11.55
C ALA A 189 8.10 12.13 10.72
N GLY A 190 6.93 12.76 10.71
CA GLY A 190 6.64 13.96 9.92
C GLY A 190 6.23 13.71 8.47
N TYR A 191 6.30 12.46 7.99
CA TYR A 191 5.88 12.07 6.65
C TYR A 191 4.55 11.31 6.67
N ASP A 192 3.79 11.43 5.58
CA ASP A 192 2.59 10.63 5.33
C ASP A 192 3.02 9.17 5.10
N PRO A 193 2.51 8.19 5.87
CA PRO A 193 2.82 6.79 5.63
C PRO A 193 2.47 6.37 4.20
N LEU A 194 3.37 5.63 3.56
CA LEU A 194 3.15 5.09 2.22
C LEU A 194 3.08 3.56 2.30
N ILE A 195 1.96 2.99 1.88
CA ILE A 195 1.85 1.57 1.55
C ILE A 195 1.74 1.48 0.04
N THR A 196 2.60 0.71 -0.58
CA THR A 196 2.63 0.53 -2.03
C THR A 196 3.16 -0.85 -2.43
N ALA A 197 3.22 -1.10 -3.72
CA ALA A 197 3.80 -2.30 -4.32
C ALA A 197 4.37 -1.94 -5.69
N LEU A 198 5.42 -2.64 -6.10
CA LEU A 198 5.96 -2.57 -7.46
C LEU A 198 5.56 -3.83 -8.22
N TYR A 199 5.00 -3.64 -9.41
CA TYR A 199 4.48 -4.70 -10.27
C TYR A 199 5.41 -4.95 -11.44
N ILE A 200 5.66 -6.21 -11.79
CA ILE A 200 6.61 -6.54 -12.86
C ILE A 200 5.94 -6.38 -14.23
N ARG A 201 6.57 -5.60 -15.11
CA ARG A 201 6.09 -5.41 -16.48
C ARG A 201 6.09 -6.72 -17.26
N GLY A 202 5.03 -6.96 -18.01
CA GLY A 202 4.84 -8.14 -18.85
C GLY A 202 4.20 -9.32 -18.13
N ASP A 203 3.80 -9.17 -16.86
CA ASP A 203 3.08 -10.21 -16.15
C ASP A 203 1.72 -10.51 -16.83
N PRO A 204 1.30 -11.79 -16.98
CA PRO A 204 0.03 -12.15 -17.61
C PRO A 204 -1.21 -11.52 -16.97
N TYR A 205 -1.13 -11.08 -15.72
CA TYR A 205 -2.21 -10.50 -14.95
C TYR A 205 -2.02 -9.00 -14.66
N GLU A 206 -1.01 -8.35 -15.27
CA GLU A 206 -0.70 -6.93 -15.11
C GLU A 206 -1.94 -6.04 -15.34
N THR A 207 -2.73 -6.33 -16.36
CA THR A 207 -3.91 -5.54 -16.74
C THR A 207 -5.22 -6.06 -16.16
N SER A 208 -5.17 -7.12 -15.35
CA SER A 208 -6.36 -7.83 -14.88
C SER A 208 -6.31 -8.25 -13.41
N ASP A 209 -5.46 -7.62 -12.59
CA ASP A 209 -5.33 -7.89 -11.14
C ASP A 209 -6.69 -8.08 -10.46
N ALA A 210 -6.88 -9.22 -9.80
CA ALA A 210 -8.12 -9.59 -9.15
C ALA A 210 -8.59 -8.55 -8.11
N VAL A 211 -7.66 -7.79 -7.51
CA VAL A 211 -7.94 -6.77 -6.49
C VAL A 211 -7.73 -5.34 -6.96
N PHE A 212 -7.46 -5.12 -8.25
CA PHE A 212 -7.28 -3.78 -8.85
C PHE A 212 -6.19 -2.93 -8.18
N GLY A 213 -5.09 -3.55 -7.73
CA GLY A 213 -3.98 -2.84 -7.09
C GLY A 213 -2.99 -2.20 -8.06
N VAL A 214 -2.95 -2.67 -9.30
CA VAL A 214 -2.00 -2.18 -10.31
C VAL A 214 -2.30 -0.74 -10.71
N LYS A 215 -1.23 0.07 -10.78
CA LYS A 215 -1.24 1.42 -11.32
C LYS A 215 -0.07 1.58 -12.25
N GLU A 216 -0.23 2.31 -13.35
CA GLU A 216 0.81 2.48 -14.38
C GLU A 216 2.16 2.95 -13.81
N SER A 217 2.12 3.90 -12.86
CA SER A 217 3.32 4.46 -12.21
C SER A 217 4.10 3.47 -11.33
N LEU A 218 3.47 2.34 -10.99
CA LEU A 218 4.01 1.29 -10.13
C LEU A 218 4.45 0.04 -10.93
N ILE A 219 4.30 0.06 -12.26
CA ILE A 219 4.78 -1.01 -13.14
C ILE A 219 6.25 -0.75 -13.47
N VAL A 220 7.11 -1.72 -13.18
CA VAL A 220 8.57 -1.62 -13.32
C VAL A 220 9.13 -2.69 -14.24
N ASP A 221 10.15 -2.32 -14.99
CA ASP A 221 10.95 -3.24 -15.79
C ASP A 221 12.10 -3.81 -14.95
N LEU A 222 12.38 -5.10 -15.13
CA LEU A 222 13.56 -5.74 -14.55
C LEU A 222 14.74 -5.62 -15.51
N GLY A 223 15.83 -5.04 -15.03
CA GLY A 223 17.12 -5.07 -15.70
C GLY A 223 17.95 -6.28 -15.28
N THR A 224 19.23 -6.21 -15.61
CA THR A 224 20.25 -7.17 -15.20
C THR A 224 21.40 -6.44 -14.51
N VAL A 225 21.99 -7.01 -13.46
CA VAL A 225 23.06 -6.37 -12.68
C VAL A 225 24.22 -5.89 -13.55
N SER A 226 24.58 -6.62 -14.62
CA SER A 226 25.64 -6.24 -15.56
C SER A 226 25.38 -4.92 -16.31
N GLU A 227 24.15 -4.43 -16.34
CA GLU A 227 23.80 -3.15 -16.97
C GLU A 227 24.27 -1.95 -16.14
N VAL A 228 24.59 -2.15 -14.85
CA VAL A 228 25.11 -1.10 -13.96
C VAL A 228 26.53 -1.46 -13.53
N SER A 229 27.49 -0.65 -13.99
CA SER A 229 28.90 -0.87 -13.70
C SER A 229 29.19 -0.88 -12.19
N GLY A 230 29.92 -1.89 -11.73
CA GLY A 230 30.35 -2.03 -10.33
C GLY A 230 29.31 -2.65 -9.40
N PHE A 231 28.07 -2.91 -9.84
CA PHE A 231 27.04 -3.48 -8.96
C PHE A 231 27.32 -4.93 -8.60
N SER A 232 27.87 -5.72 -9.53
CA SER A 232 28.22 -7.13 -9.27
C SER A 232 29.25 -7.24 -8.13
N GLU A 233 30.29 -6.42 -8.18
CA GLU A 233 31.33 -6.35 -7.16
C GLU A 233 30.81 -5.72 -5.85
N ARG A 234 30.04 -4.62 -5.93
CA ARG A 234 29.50 -3.92 -4.76
C ARG A 234 28.58 -4.80 -3.93
N TYR A 235 27.68 -5.54 -4.58
CA TYR A 235 26.66 -6.34 -3.90
C TYR A 235 27.02 -7.82 -3.77
N GLY A 236 28.14 -8.24 -4.37
CA GLY A 236 28.61 -9.62 -4.34
C GLY A 236 27.65 -10.59 -5.04
N VAL A 237 26.99 -10.15 -6.12
CA VAL A 237 26.04 -10.96 -6.89
C VAL A 237 26.52 -11.12 -8.35
N PRO A 238 26.22 -12.24 -9.03
CA PRO A 238 26.55 -12.40 -10.44
C PRO A 238 26.01 -11.26 -11.31
N GLY A 239 26.75 -10.88 -12.36
CA GLY A 239 26.28 -9.90 -13.33
C GLY A 239 24.99 -10.31 -14.07
N THR A 240 24.65 -11.61 -14.07
CA THR A 240 23.41 -12.16 -14.65
C THR A 240 22.20 -12.07 -13.73
N THR A 241 22.37 -11.69 -12.46
CA THR A 241 21.27 -11.53 -11.50
C THR A 241 20.30 -10.44 -11.99
N LYS A 242 18.99 -10.66 -11.81
CA LYS A 242 17.97 -9.66 -12.16
C LYS A 242 18.11 -8.43 -11.27
N LEU A 243 17.72 -7.27 -11.79
CA LEU A 243 17.86 -5.99 -11.10
C LEU A 243 16.54 -5.23 -11.12
N LEU A 244 16.01 -4.93 -9.93
CA LEU A 244 14.93 -3.96 -9.73
C LEU A 244 15.52 -2.66 -9.21
N ARG A 245 15.15 -1.54 -9.85
CA ARG A 245 15.48 -0.20 -9.38
C ARG A 245 14.25 0.68 -9.36
N TYR A 246 14.09 1.46 -8.29
CA TYR A 246 12.98 2.40 -8.17
C TYR A 246 13.31 3.55 -7.24
N ASP A 247 12.85 4.76 -7.59
CA ASP A 247 13.00 5.96 -6.79
C ASP A 247 11.64 6.31 -6.16
N PHE A 248 11.52 6.07 -4.85
CA PHE A 248 10.33 6.40 -4.08
C PHE A 248 10.35 7.88 -3.70
N SER A 249 9.17 8.51 -3.73
CA SER A 249 8.96 9.85 -3.21
C SER A 249 7.88 9.83 -2.12
N LEU A 250 8.26 10.32 -0.94
CA LEU A 250 7.38 10.54 0.20
C LEU A 250 7.01 12.01 0.31
N VAL A 251 5.85 12.25 0.89
CA VAL A 251 5.32 13.59 1.13
C VAL A 251 5.17 13.82 2.62
N SER A 252 5.41 15.03 3.07
CA SER A 252 5.22 15.37 4.48
C SER A 252 3.74 15.32 4.85
N GLY A 253 3.43 15.04 6.11
CA GLY A 253 2.05 15.15 6.62
C GLY A 253 1.49 16.58 6.48
N ALA A 254 2.37 17.59 6.53
CA ALA A 254 2.01 18.99 6.32
C ALA A 254 1.55 19.27 4.88
N GLU A 255 2.27 18.75 3.88
CA GLU A 255 1.89 18.90 2.46
C GLU A 255 0.57 18.21 2.14
N VAL A 256 0.35 16.99 2.66
CA VAL A 256 -0.93 16.29 2.50
C VAL A 256 -2.06 17.07 3.17
N GLY A 257 -1.83 17.59 4.37
CA GLY A 257 -2.80 18.45 5.07
C GLY A 257 -3.17 19.71 4.29
N ALA A 258 -2.17 20.41 3.73
CA ALA A 258 -2.37 21.59 2.89
C ALA A 258 -3.17 21.26 1.62
N LEU A 259 -2.83 20.16 0.94
CA LEU A 259 -3.50 19.75 -0.29
C LEU A 259 -4.95 19.31 -0.04
N ARG A 260 -5.22 18.63 1.08
CA ARG A 260 -6.59 18.32 1.53
C ARG A 260 -7.39 19.60 1.75
N HIS A 261 -6.82 20.57 2.44
CA HIS A 261 -7.47 21.86 2.68
C HIS A 261 -7.80 22.58 1.37
N GLU A 262 -6.84 22.67 0.44
CA GLU A 262 -7.03 23.30 -0.87
C GLU A 262 -8.15 22.61 -1.67
N LYS A 263 -8.17 21.28 -1.72
CA LYS A 263 -9.22 20.52 -2.42
C LYS A 263 -10.59 20.71 -1.77
N ALA A 264 -10.67 20.69 -0.44
CA ALA A 264 -11.92 20.92 0.28
C ALA A 264 -12.50 22.30 -0.03
N VAL A 265 -11.65 23.35 -0.02
CA VAL A 265 -12.02 24.72 -0.39
C VAL A 265 -12.52 24.78 -1.83
N LYS A 266 -11.79 24.20 -2.79
CA LYS A 266 -12.20 24.18 -4.21
C LYS A 266 -13.53 23.48 -4.42
N SER A 267 -13.75 22.35 -3.75
CA SER A 267 -15.01 21.61 -3.81
C SER A 267 -16.18 22.41 -3.22
N ALA A 268 -15.97 23.10 -2.08
CA ALA A 268 -16.97 23.95 -1.45
C ALA A 268 -17.39 25.12 -2.36
N ILE A 269 -16.43 25.84 -2.95
CA ILE A 269 -16.68 26.94 -3.91
C ILE A 269 -17.43 26.43 -5.15
N LYS A 270 -17.15 25.21 -5.61
CA LYS A 270 -17.84 24.62 -6.77
C LYS A 270 -19.28 24.20 -6.47
N LEU A 271 -19.57 23.84 -5.22
CA LEU A 271 -20.88 23.38 -4.78
C LEU A 271 -21.81 24.52 -4.37
N ASP A 272 -21.27 25.68 -3.94
CA ASP A 272 -22.04 26.81 -3.46
C ASP A 272 -21.43 28.16 -3.89
N ASN A 273 -22.23 29.01 -4.55
CA ASN A 273 -21.78 30.27 -5.14
C ASN A 273 -21.55 31.39 -4.11
N ASP A 274 -22.01 31.22 -2.86
CA ASP A 274 -21.89 32.22 -1.78
C ASP A 274 -20.77 31.93 -0.76
N VAL A 275 -20.05 30.80 -0.89
CA VAL A 275 -18.97 30.44 0.02
C VAL A 275 -17.76 31.36 -0.17
N LYS A 276 -17.34 32.01 0.93
CA LYS A 276 -16.12 32.84 0.98
C LYS A 276 -15.09 32.22 1.90
N VAL A 277 -13.83 32.27 1.47
CA VAL A 277 -12.69 31.92 2.31
C VAL A 277 -12.12 33.19 2.91
N VAL A 278 -12.17 33.32 4.23
CA VAL A 278 -11.53 34.41 4.98
C VAL A 278 -10.52 33.77 5.92
N ASP A 279 -9.24 34.13 5.77
CA ASP A 279 -8.12 33.65 6.60
C ASP A 279 -8.06 32.11 6.77
N GLY A 280 -8.33 31.38 5.69
CA GLY A 280 -8.28 29.91 5.69
C GLY A 280 -9.48 29.22 6.35
N THR A 281 -10.53 29.96 6.72
CA THR A 281 -11.78 29.40 7.26
C THR A 281 -12.89 29.50 6.21
N ILE A 282 -13.65 28.41 6.04
CA ILE A 282 -14.83 28.38 5.16
C ILE A 282 -15.96 29.12 5.88
N THR A 283 -16.47 30.18 5.27
CA THR A 283 -17.62 30.96 5.78
C THR A 283 -18.76 30.95 4.77
N TYR A 284 -19.98 30.79 5.29
CA TYR A 284 -21.25 30.80 4.56
C TYR A 284 -21.91 32.19 4.66
#